data_AF-A0A351FM35-F1
#
_entry.id   AF-A0A351FM35-F1
#
_cell.length_a   1.000
_cell.length_b   1.000
_cell.length_c   1.000
_cell.angle_alpha   90.00
_cell.angle_beta   90.00
_cell.angle_gamma   90.00
#
_symmetry.space_group_name_H-M   'P 1'
#
loop_
_entity.id
_entity.type
_entity.pdbx_description
1 polymer ?
#
loop_
_entity_poly.entity_id
_entity_poly.type
_entity_poly.pdbx_seq_one_letter_code
_entity_poly.pdbx_strand_id
1 'polypeptide(L)' 'MTKVLLLGAGKIGRMISRFLTDSGDYEVTVADHDTVALERLAATTAVQTTVVNAAESDSLLAAMHGRDVV' A
#
# COMPACT_ATOMS: atom_id res chain seq x y z
N MET A 1 -11.66 11.49 2.34
CA MET A 1 -11.01 10.18 2.46
C MET A 1 -9.56 10.41 2.79
N THR A 2 -9.04 9.72 3.80
CA THR A 2 -7.65 9.82 4.23
C THR A 2 -6.77 8.94 3.32
N LYS A 3 -5.70 9.50 2.78
CA LYS A 3 -4.77 8.81 1.86
C LYS A 3 -3.71 8.05 2.66
N VAL A 4 -3.83 6.73 2.66
CA VAL A 4 -2.95 5.83 3.42
C VAL A 4 -1.98 5.14 2.47
N LEU A 5 -0.69 5.22 2.77
CA LEU A 5 0.35 4.40 2.15
C LEU A 5 0.70 3.25 3.10
N LEU A 6 0.27 2.04 2.80
CA LEU A 6 0.62 0.87 3.60
C LEU A 6 1.92 0.24 3.08
N LEU A 7 3.00 0.35 3.85
CA LEU A 7 4.27 -0.31 3.53
C LEU A 7 4.22 -1.80 3.92
N GLY A 8 4.17 -2.65 2.91
CA GLY A 8 4.17 -4.11 3.01
C GLY A 8 2.90 -4.75 2.46
N ALA A 9 3.06 -5.67 1.51
CA ALA A 9 2.02 -6.50 0.90
C ALA A 9 2.05 -7.95 1.43
N GLY A 10 2.73 -8.18 2.55
CA GLY A 10 2.81 -9.47 3.24
C GLY A 10 1.49 -9.93 3.86
N LYS A 11 1.54 -10.93 4.77
CA LYS A 11 0.33 -11.48 5.42
C LYS A 11 -0.47 -10.40 6.17
N ILE A 12 0.21 -9.60 6.99
CA ILE A 12 -0.43 -8.53 7.78
C ILE A 12 -0.90 -7.41 6.86
N GLY A 13 -0.05 -6.97 5.93
CA GLY A 13 -0.37 -5.94 4.95
C GLY A 13 -1.68 -6.20 4.20
N ARG A 14 -1.88 -7.43 3.70
CA ARG A 14 -3.13 -7.82 3.03
C ARG A 14 -4.38 -7.77 3.93
N MET A 15 -4.23 -8.09 5.21
CA MET A 15 -5.36 -8.04 6.16
C MET A 15 -5.74 -6.59 6.47
N ILE A 16 -4.74 -5.74 6.72
CA ILE A 16 -4.94 -4.32 7.01
C ILE A 16 -5.48 -3.58 5.79
N SER A 17 -4.93 -3.85 4.60
CA SER A 17 -5.40 -3.22 3.36
C SER A 17 -6.87 -3.50 3.12
N ARG A 18 -7.30 -4.76 3.30
CA ARG A 18 -8.72 -5.12 3.20
C ARG A 18 -9.57 -4.44 4.27
N PHE A 19 -9.14 -4.47 5.53
CA PHE A 19 -9.88 -3.84 6.63
C PHE A 19 -10.10 -2.34 6.39
N LEU A 20 -9.06 -1.62 5.96
CA LEU A 20 -9.16 -0.19 5.65
C LEU A 20 -10.01 0.07 4.41
N THR A 21 -9.85 -0.70 3.33
CA THR A 21 -10.67 -0.55 2.11
C THR A 21 -12.15 -0.84 2.38
N ASP A 22 -12.46 -1.90 3.13
CA ASP A 22 -13.83 -2.31 3.46
C ASP A 22 -14.56 -1.26 4.33
N SER A 23 -13.83 -0.39 5.05
CA SER A 23 -14.42 0.71 5.82
C SER A 23 -14.95 1.86 4.95
N GLY A 24 -14.42 2.04 3.73
CA GLY A 24 -14.78 3.14 2.83
C GLY A 24 -14.23 4.52 3.19
N ASP A 25 -13.57 4.68 4.35
CA ASP A 25 -13.06 5.96 4.83
C ASP A 25 -11.67 6.33 4.25
N TYR A 26 -10.96 5.34 3.70
CA TYR A 26 -9.55 5.45 3.30
C TYR A 26 -9.33 5.21 1.81
N GLU A 27 -8.44 6.01 1.22
CA GLU A 27 -7.84 5.75 -0.07
C GLU A 27 -6.50 5.03 0.15
N VAL A 28 -6.50 3.71 0.00
CA VAL A 28 -5.36 2.86 0.35
C VAL A 28 -4.47 2.60 -0.86
N THR A 29 -3.19 2.88 -0.74
CA THR A 29 -2.14 2.38 -1.64
C THR A 29 -1.20 1.47 -0.86
N VAL A 30 -0.99 0.25 -1.35
CA VAL A 30 -0.04 -0.70 -0.74
C VAL A 30 1.26 -0.70 -1.52
N ALA A 31 2.38 -0.57 -0.82
CA ALA A 31 3.69 -0.57 -1.43
C ALA A 31 4.56 -1.70 -0.90
N ASP A 32 5.26 -2.40 -1.79
CA ASP A 32 6.21 -3.45 -1.43
C ASP A 32 7.30 -3.55 -2.52
N HIS A 33 8.44 -4.14 -2.20
CA HIS A 33 9.46 -4.50 -3.17
C HIS A 33 9.10 -5.79 -3.92
N ASP A 34 8.28 -6.66 -3.32
CA ASP A 34 7.82 -7.92 -3.92
C ASP A 34 6.63 -7.67 -4.86
N THR A 35 6.92 -7.65 -6.17
CA THR A 35 5.91 -7.45 -7.21
C THR A 35 4.85 -8.55 -7.23
N VAL A 36 5.22 -9.80 -6.91
CA VAL A 36 4.29 -10.94 -6.89
C VAL A 36 3.29 -10.80 -5.75
N ALA A 37 3.75 -10.32 -4.59
CA ALA A 37 2.87 -10.02 -3.46
C ALA A 37 1.86 -8.91 -3.80
N LEU A 38 2.30 -7.88 -4.51
CA LEU A 38 1.44 -6.77 -4.97
C LEU A 38 0.42 -7.22 -6.01
N GLU A 39 0.82 -7.98 -7.03
CA GLU A 39 -0.07 -8.53 -8.05
C GLU A 39 -1.17 -9.39 -7.42
N ARG A 40 -0.79 -10.29 -6.50
CA ARG A 40 -1.75 -11.11 -5.76
C ARG A 40 -2.73 -10.28 -4.95
N LEU A 41 -2.27 -9.20 -4.30
CA LEU A 41 -3.14 -8.32 -3.54
C LEU A 41 -4.10 -7.55 -4.46
N ALA A 42 -3.60 -6.97 -5.56
CA ALA A 42 -4.41 -6.26 -6.55
C ALA A 42 -5.48 -7.16 -7.19
N ALA A 43 -5.19 -8.46 -7.35
CA ALA A 43 -6.16 -9.44 -7.85
C ALA A 43 -7.30 -9.76 -6.86
N THR A 44 -7.18 -9.38 -5.57
CA THR A 44 -8.12 -9.81 -4.52
C THR A 44 -8.74 -8.66 -3.72
N THR A 45 -8.23 -7.43 -3.87
CA THR A 45 -8.71 -6.24 -3.14
C THR A 45 -8.68 -5.03 -4.07
N ALA A 46 -9.65 -4.12 -3.92
CA ALA A 46 -9.72 -2.86 -4.67
C ALA A 46 -8.77 -1.79 -4.11
N VAL A 47 -7.48 -2.10 -4.03
CA VAL A 47 -6.42 -1.18 -3.57
C VAL A 47 -5.54 -0.75 -4.73
N GLN A 48 -4.94 0.43 -4.62
CA GLN A 48 -3.83 0.80 -5.49
C GLN A 48 -2.56 0.10 -5.00
N THR A 49 -1.67 -0.26 -5.92
CA THR A 49 -0.36 -0.84 -5.58
C THR A 49 0.77 -0.07 -6.23
N THR A 50 1.93 -0.04 -5.58
CA THR A 50 3.14 0.57 -6.14
C THR A 50 4.38 -0.16 -5.67
N VAL A 51 5.39 -0.26 -6.52
CA VAL A 51 6.65 -0.90 -6.15
C VAL A 51 7.53 0.12 -5.44
N VAL A 52 7.99 -0.21 -4.23
CA VAL A 52 8.86 0.66 -3.44
C VAL A 52 9.98 -0.15 -2.84
N ASN A 53 11.21 0.34 -2.98
CA ASN A 53 12.36 -0.17 -2.25
C ASN A 53 12.57 0.69 -0.99
N ALA A 54 12.18 0.17 0.18
CA ALA A 54 12.33 0.90 1.45
C ALA A 54 13.80 1.12 1.86
N ALA A 55 14.76 0.43 1.23
CA ALA A 55 16.18 0.69 1.44
C ALA A 55 16.67 1.94 0.69
N GLU A 56 15.89 2.47 -0.25
CA GLU A 56 16.21 3.66 -1.04
C GLU A 56 15.36 4.85 -0.57
N SER A 57 16.01 5.83 0.05
CA SER A 57 15.31 7.00 0.61
C SER A 57 14.49 7.76 -0.42
N ASP A 58 14.99 7.91 -1.65
CA ASP A 58 14.27 8.60 -2.73
C ASP A 58 13.00 7.84 -3.16
N SER A 59 13.05 6.50 -3.16
CA SER A 59 11.89 5.66 -3.46
C SER A 59 10.78 5.86 -2.40
N LEU A 60 11.17 5.90 -1.12
CA LEU A 60 10.23 6.19 -0.03
C LEU A 60 9.66 7.60 -0.12
N LEU A 61 10.51 8.62 -0.31
CA LEU A 61 10.07 10.01 -0.39
C LEU A 61 9.06 10.21 -1.53
N ALA A 62 9.32 9.62 -2.69
CA ALA A 62 8.40 9.66 -3.82
C ALA A 62 7.05 9.00 -3.51
N ALA A 63 7.06 7.85 -2.84
CA ALA A 63 5.84 7.12 -2.48
C ALA A 63 5.01 7.82 -1.39
N MET A 64 5.68 8.44 -0.42
CA MET A 64 5.07 9.18 0.70
C MET A 64 4.48 10.52 0.26
N HIS A 65 4.92 11.07 -0.86
CA HIS A 65 4.46 12.37 -1.34
C HIS A 65 2.93 12.38 -1.58
N GLY A 66 2.23 13.34 -0.94
CA GLY A 66 0.79 13.50 -1.07
C GLY A 66 -0.05 12.46 -0.30
N ARG A 67 0.56 11.74 0.64
CA ARG A 67 -0.10 10.83 1.59
C ARG A 67 -0.33 11.52 2.92
N ASP A 68 -1.42 11.19 3.58
CA ASP A 68 -1.76 11.75 4.90
C ASP A 68 -1.12 10.92 6.03
N VAL A 69 -1.00 9.60 5.81
CA VAL A 69 -0.45 8.62 6.75
C VAL A 69 0.32 7.52 6.01
N VAL A 70 1.34 6.98 6.68
CA VAL A 70 2.14 5.82 6.26
C VAL A 70 2.12 4.77 7.37
#